data_AF-A0A9D8IHA2-F1
#
_entry.id   AF-A0A9D8IHA2-F1
#
_cell.length_a   1.000
_cell.length_b   1.000
_cell.length_c   1.000
_cell.angle_alpha   90.00
_cell.angle_beta   90.00
_cell.angle_gamma   90.00
#
_symmetry.space_group_name_H-M   'P 1'
#
loop_
_entity.id
_entity.type
_entity.pdbx_description
1 polymer ?
#
loop_
_entity_poly.entity_id
_entity_poly.type
_entity_poly.pdbx_seq_one_letter_code
_entity_poly.pdbx_strand_id
1 'polypeptide(L)'
;MINNIFVEEEVNINPFVSGSESGASGFFVSSDSVESQVKMPPCSNTGATSTRGLVALIDWVSFTVPIPFDGISHVYNLLGLDGLDFVRMKKGLNGYLVYLRRGDIVILSDGQVDGMGTHVFMTGEGCRQYEFKHGDRWKELFSDVFSLGGHFTRLDVAIDDYQGYFRIAEIAEKVEKDEVRTLFKNASAMSSYRLGSCSGAAGMT
;
A
#
# COMPACT_ATOMS: atom_id res chain seq x y z
N MET A 1 -4.79 -28.38 -25.51
CA MET A 1 -4.06 -29.55 -25.00
C MET A 1 -3.15 -29.09 -23.89
N ILE A 2 -3.15 -29.87 -22.83
CA ILE A 2 -2.63 -29.66 -21.48
C ILE A 2 -1.09 -29.57 -21.52
N ASN A 3 -0.48 -28.69 -20.70
CA ASN A 3 0.54 -29.07 -19.71
C ASN A 3 1.12 -27.84 -18.98
N ASN A 4 0.49 -27.53 -17.84
CA ASN A 4 1.16 -26.91 -16.69
C ASN A 4 2.18 -27.91 -16.14
N ILE A 5 3.42 -27.48 -15.92
CA ILE A 5 4.37 -28.17 -15.05
C ILE A 5 4.71 -27.19 -13.93
N PHE A 6 4.02 -27.35 -12.80
CA PHE A 6 4.44 -26.84 -11.51
C PHE A 6 5.52 -27.79 -10.98
N VAL A 7 6.71 -27.27 -10.69
CA VAL A 7 7.74 -27.99 -9.95
C VAL A 7 7.54 -27.63 -8.48
N GLU A 8 7.03 -28.58 -7.71
CA GLU A 8 7.01 -28.52 -6.25
C GLU A 8 8.43 -28.86 -5.75
N GLU A 9 9.09 -27.92 -5.09
CA GLU A 9 10.29 -28.21 -4.28
C GLU A 9 9.83 -28.70 -2.91
N GLU A 10 9.98 -30.01 -2.68
CA GLU A 10 9.81 -30.62 -1.36
C GLU A 10 10.93 -30.18 -0.41
N VAL A 11 10.55 -29.56 0.70
CA VAL A 11 11.45 -29.19 1.80
C VAL A 11 11.83 -30.45 2.57
N ASN A 12 13.12 -30.80 2.50
CA ASN A 12 13.72 -31.95 3.17
C ASN A 12 13.75 -31.75 4.70
N ILE A 13 12.92 -32.51 5.42
CA ILE A 13 12.93 -32.58 6.89
C ILE A 13 13.88 -33.72 7.31
N ASN A 14 15.07 -33.38 7.79
CA ASN A 14 15.94 -34.35 8.45
C ASN A 14 15.46 -34.63 9.88
N PRO A 15 15.18 -35.89 10.26
CA PRO A 15 14.88 -36.27 11.63
C PRO A 15 16.15 -36.38 12.48
N PHE A 16 16.02 -35.89 13.70
CA PHE A 16 16.99 -35.93 14.80
C PHE A 16 17.46 -37.36 15.10
N VAL A 17 18.78 -37.59 15.11
CA VAL A 17 19.41 -38.85 15.58
C VAL A 17 20.19 -38.59 16.86
N SER A 18 19.87 -39.43 17.85
CA SER A 18 20.45 -39.53 19.19
C SER A 18 21.89 -40.02 19.20
N GLY A 19 22.74 -39.39 20.02
CA GLY A 19 24.05 -39.89 20.41
C GLY A 19 24.27 -39.70 21.92
N SER A 20 24.40 -40.80 22.63
CA SER A 20 24.73 -40.91 24.05
C SER A 20 26.22 -40.70 24.31
N GLU A 21 26.60 -39.98 25.36
CA GLU A 21 27.87 -40.18 26.05
C GLU A 21 27.79 -39.76 27.53
N SER A 22 28.48 -40.54 28.36
CA SER A 22 28.42 -40.65 29.81
C SER A 22 29.38 -39.70 30.55
N GLY A 23 28.98 -39.20 31.73
CA GLY A 23 29.92 -38.60 32.69
C GLY A 23 29.23 -38.01 33.93
N ALA A 24 29.51 -38.58 35.10
CA ALA A 24 28.91 -38.21 36.39
C ALA A 24 29.56 -36.96 37.01
N SER A 25 28.74 -36.07 37.60
CA SER A 25 28.91 -35.54 38.97
C SER A 25 27.72 -34.62 39.31
N GLY A 26 27.18 -34.79 40.50
CA GLY A 26 25.92 -34.18 40.91
C GLY A 26 26.02 -32.69 41.18
N PHE A 27 24.99 -31.97 40.71
CA PHE A 27 24.49 -30.75 41.34
C PHE A 27 22.98 -30.75 41.13
N PHE A 28 22.20 -30.96 42.20
CA PHE A 28 20.76 -30.79 42.17
C PHE A 28 20.47 -29.30 42.01
N VAL A 29 20.12 -28.87 40.80
CA VAL A 29 19.50 -27.56 40.55
C VAL A 29 17.99 -27.76 40.66
N SER A 30 17.37 -27.09 41.62
CA SER A 30 15.92 -27.08 41.80
C SER A 30 15.23 -26.73 40.49
N SER A 31 14.35 -27.63 40.05
CA SER A 31 13.33 -27.35 39.04
C SER A 31 12.37 -26.30 39.61
N ASP A 32 12.35 -25.12 39.00
CA ASP A 32 11.14 -24.38 38.60
C ASP A 32 11.45 -22.90 38.41
N SER A 33 12.02 -22.60 37.25
CA SER A 33 11.78 -21.34 36.56
C SER A 33 11.91 -21.64 35.07
N VAL A 34 10.84 -22.21 34.51
CA VAL A 34 10.58 -22.13 33.08
C VAL A 34 10.34 -20.64 32.81
N GLU A 35 11.44 -19.92 32.57
CA GLU A 35 11.41 -18.56 32.08
C GLU A 35 10.74 -18.67 30.70
N SER A 36 9.44 -18.38 30.65
CA SER A 36 8.71 -18.29 29.41
C SER A 36 9.44 -17.26 28.57
N GLN A 37 10.22 -17.70 27.59
CA GLN A 37 10.87 -16.79 26.66
C GLN A 37 9.75 -15.95 26.06
N VAL A 38 9.65 -14.70 26.51
CA VAL A 38 8.74 -13.72 25.94
C VAL A 38 9.22 -13.54 24.51
N LYS A 39 8.58 -14.24 23.58
CA LYS A 39 8.96 -14.26 22.18
C LYS A 39 8.70 -12.85 21.66
N MET A 40 9.75 -12.04 21.63
CA MET A 40 9.62 -10.64 21.23
C MET A 40 9.09 -10.62 19.79
N PRO A 41 8.05 -9.82 19.50
CA PRO A 41 7.54 -9.72 18.14
C PRO A 41 8.64 -9.16 17.22
N PRO A 42 8.75 -9.66 15.97
CA PRO A 42 9.73 -9.17 15.01
C PRO A 42 9.47 -7.71 14.66
N CYS A 43 10.51 -7.00 14.22
CA CYS A 43 10.40 -5.59 13.82
C CYS A 43 9.74 -5.40 12.43
N SER A 44 9.46 -6.48 11.69
CA SER A 44 8.75 -6.45 10.41
C SER A 44 7.74 -7.60 10.32
N ASN A 45 6.75 -7.47 9.43
CA ASN A 45 5.80 -8.55 9.12
C ASN A 45 6.35 -9.58 8.11
N THR A 46 7.65 -9.53 7.78
CA THR A 46 8.22 -10.36 6.71
C THR A 46 7.98 -11.83 7.00
N GLY A 47 7.32 -12.54 6.06
CA GLY A 47 6.92 -13.93 6.23
C GLY A 47 5.55 -14.15 6.86
N ALA A 48 4.77 -13.08 7.09
CA ALA A 48 3.37 -13.20 7.51
C ALA A 48 2.54 -13.96 6.45
N THR A 49 1.68 -14.85 6.91
CA THR A 49 0.77 -15.61 6.06
C THR A 49 -0.44 -14.77 5.64
N SER A 50 -0.94 -15.02 4.44
CA SER A 50 -2.17 -14.38 3.96
C SER A 50 -3.33 -14.69 4.92
N THR A 51 -3.92 -13.66 5.48
CA THR A 51 -5.05 -13.77 6.40
C THR A 51 -6.36 -13.67 5.62
N ARG A 52 -7.33 -14.54 5.92
CA ARG A 52 -8.64 -14.51 5.26
C ARG A 52 -9.46 -13.33 5.77
N GLY A 53 -10.29 -12.74 4.91
CA GLY A 53 -11.21 -11.66 5.30
C GLY A 53 -10.63 -10.25 5.25
N LEU A 54 -9.38 -10.10 4.82
CA LEU A 54 -8.75 -8.82 4.50
C LEU A 54 -8.66 -8.66 2.97
N VAL A 55 -8.83 -7.44 2.48
CA VAL A 55 -8.70 -7.12 1.05
C VAL A 55 -7.58 -6.12 0.88
N ALA A 56 -6.57 -6.45 0.07
CA ALA A 56 -5.52 -5.51 -0.32
C ALA A 56 -5.92 -4.80 -1.61
N LEU A 57 -5.64 -3.50 -1.70
CA LEU A 57 -5.95 -2.68 -2.87
C LEU A 57 -4.95 -1.54 -3.05
N ILE A 58 -4.91 -0.98 -4.25
CA ILE A 58 -4.11 0.21 -4.56
C ILE A 58 -4.95 1.46 -4.26
N ASP A 59 -4.45 2.33 -3.38
CA ASP A 59 -5.15 3.51 -2.88
C ASP A 59 -4.51 4.84 -3.31
N TRP A 60 -3.33 4.78 -3.92
CA TRP A 60 -2.76 5.89 -4.66
C TRP A 60 -1.77 5.34 -5.66
N VAL A 61 -1.77 5.88 -6.88
CA VAL A 61 -0.66 5.65 -7.80
C VAL A 61 -0.28 6.93 -8.50
N SER A 62 1.02 7.17 -8.64
CA SER A 62 1.55 8.21 -9.51
C SER A 62 2.81 7.75 -10.20
N PHE A 63 2.94 8.13 -11.47
CA PHE A 63 4.08 7.77 -12.30
C PHE A 63 4.33 8.85 -13.34
N THR A 64 5.53 8.86 -13.89
CA THR A 64 5.93 9.77 -14.97
C THR A 64 6.41 8.96 -16.16
N VAL A 65 5.85 9.25 -17.35
CA VAL A 65 6.32 8.73 -18.63
C VAL A 65 7.33 9.73 -19.21
N PRO A 66 8.57 9.32 -19.49
CA PRO A 66 9.61 10.22 -19.99
C PRO A 66 9.49 10.48 -21.50
N ILE A 67 10.20 11.53 -21.95
CA ILE A 67 10.43 11.82 -23.38
C ILE A 67 11.19 10.65 -24.03
N PRO A 68 10.88 10.25 -25.28
CA PRO A 68 9.91 10.84 -26.22
C PRO A 68 8.50 10.22 -26.16
N PHE A 69 8.22 9.37 -25.17
CA PHE A 69 6.94 8.65 -25.07
C PHE A 69 5.88 9.43 -24.28
N ASP A 70 6.17 10.66 -23.89
CA ASP A 70 5.36 11.54 -23.05
C ASP A 70 4.16 12.20 -23.75
N GLY A 71 3.97 11.96 -25.05
CA GLY A 71 2.81 12.47 -25.78
C GLY A 71 1.49 12.09 -25.10
N ILE A 72 0.60 13.08 -24.89
CA ILE A 72 -0.69 12.89 -24.21
C ILE A 72 -1.50 11.72 -24.80
N SER A 73 -1.50 11.57 -26.13
CA SER A 73 -2.18 10.45 -26.81
C SER A 73 -1.63 9.07 -26.41
N HIS A 74 -0.32 8.95 -26.17
CA HIS A 74 0.26 7.70 -25.67
C HIS A 74 -0.21 7.42 -24.24
N VAL A 75 -0.33 8.46 -23.40
CA VAL A 75 -0.81 8.32 -22.03
C VAL A 75 -2.29 7.94 -21.98
N TYR A 76 -3.13 8.48 -22.87
CA TYR A 76 -4.51 8.01 -23.01
C TYR A 76 -4.58 6.52 -23.36
N ASN A 77 -3.77 6.07 -24.33
CA ASN A 77 -3.70 4.66 -24.72
C ASN A 77 -3.19 3.79 -23.57
N LEU A 78 -2.14 4.22 -22.87
CA LEU A 78 -1.58 3.55 -21.70
C LEU A 78 -2.63 3.34 -20.60
N LEU A 79 -3.45 4.36 -20.35
CA LEU A 79 -4.53 4.29 -19.37
C LEU A 79 -5.77 3.56 -19.90
N GLY A 80 -5.88 3.31 -21.20
CA GLY A 80 -7.09 2.78 -21.83
C GLY A 80 -8.30 3.72 -21.71
N LEU A 81 -8.05 5.04 -21.66
CA LEU A 81 -9.08 6.07 -21.50
C LEU A 81 -9.21 6.93 -22.76
N ASP A 82 -10.42 7.37 -23.06
CA ASP A 82 -10.64 8.30 -24.17
C ASP A 82 -10.21 9.71 -23.74
N GLY A 83 -9.43 10.38 -24.58
CA GLY A 83 -9.02 11.76 -24.36
C GLY A 83 -10.19 12.75 -24.28
N LEU A 84 -11.33 12.42 -24.91
CA LEU A 84 -12.54 13.24 -24.86
C LEU A 84 -13.20 13.27 -23.47
N ASP A 85 -12.91 12.28 -22.62
CA ASP A 85 -13.41 12.25 -21.23
C ASP A 85 -12.67 13.23 -20.31
N PHE A 86 -11.52 13.78 -20.76
CA PHE A 86 -10.69 14.65 -19.94
C PHE A 86 -11.06 16.12 -20.11
N VAL A 87 -11.24 16.80 -18.99
CA VAL A 87 -11.44 18.25 -18.95
C VAL A 87 -10.10 18.93 -18.69
N ARG A 88 -9.75 19.91 -19.54
CA ARG A 88 -8.58 20.76 -19.31
C ARG A 88 -8.88 21.81 -18.25
N MET A 89 -8.03 21.87 -17.24
CA MET A 89 -8.13 22.85 -16.17
C MET A 89 -7.52 24.19 -16.60
N LYS A 90 -8.03 25.29 -16.03
CA LYS A 90 -7.60 26.66 -16.40
C LYS A 90 -6.16 26.99 -16.01
N LYS A 91 -5.65 26.35 -14.96
CA LYS A 91 -4.31 26.57 -14.43
C LYS A 91 -3.54 25.25 -14.43
N GLY A 92 -2.24 25.36 -14.65
CA GLY A 92 -1.30 24.26 -14.47
C GLY A 92 -1.20 23.80 -13.02
N LEU A 93 -0.49 22.70 -12.80
CA LEU A 93 -0.27 22.08 -11.49
C LEU A 93 1.14 21.50 -11.42
N ASN A 94 1.82 21.61 -10.26
CA ASN A 94 3.13 21.00 -10.00
C ASN A 94 4.22 21.29 -11.06
N GLY A 95 4.23 22.50 -11.62
CA GLY A 95 5.20 22.90 -12.66
C GLY A 95 4.84 22.45 -14.08
N TYR A 96 3.68 21.82 -14.29
CA TYR A 96 3.14 21.47 -15.60
C TYR A 96 2.13 22.51 -16.06
N LEU A 97 2.22 22.96 -17.32
CA LEU A 97 1.33 23.95 -17.92
C LEU A 97 -0.01 23.34 -18.38
N VAL A 98 0.01 22.06 -18.78
CA VAL A 98 -1.19 21.30 -19.15
C VAL A 98 -1.62 20.45 -17.97
N TYR A 99 -2.85 20.66 -17.52
CA TYR A 99 -3.51 19.88 -16.48
C TYR A 99 -4.86 19.38 -17.02
N LEU A 100 -4.96 18.06 -17.17
CA LEU A 100 -6.15 17.34 -17.62
C LEU A 100 -6.70 16.47 -16.49
N ARG A 101 -8.01 16.46 -16.31
CA ARG A 101 -8.68 15.68 -15.25
C ARG A 101 -9.90 14.94 -15.79
N ARG A 102 -10.03 13.67 -15.41
CA ARG A 102 -11.23 12.85 -15.55
C ARG A 102 -11.53 12.23 -14.18
N GLY A 103 -12.56 12.73 -13.49
CA GLY A 103 -12.82 12.32 -12.11
C GLY A 103 -11.58 12.57 -11.24
N ASP A 104 -11.01 11.54 -10.65
CA ASP A 104 -9.82 11.62 -9.80
C ASP A 104 -8.57 10.99 -10.42
N ILE A 105 -8.60 10.86 -11.76
CA ILE A 105 -7.46 10.54 -12.60
C ILE A 105 -6.96 11.84 -13.25
N VAL A 106 -5.70 12.16 -13.03
CA VAL A 106 -5.08 13.42 -13.47
C VAL A 106 -3.88 13.13 -14.35
N ILE A 107 -3.77 13.87 -15.46
CA ILE A 107 -2.63 13.87 -16.37
C ILE A 107 -2.06 15.30 -16.41
N LEU A 108 -0.77 15.43 -16.17
CA LEU A 108 0.00 16.66 -16.22
C LEU A 108 1.08 16.53 -17.28
N SER A 109 1.14 17.47 -18.21
CA SER A 109 2.13 17.49 -19.29
C SER A 109 2.59 18.92 -19.58
N ASP A 110 3.51 19.09 -20.53
CA ASP A 110 4.07 20.40 -20.88
C ASP A 110 4.72 21.06 -19.65
N GLY A 111 5.73 20.37 -19.12
CA GLY A 111 6.50 20.82 -17.95
C GLY A 111 7.26 22.12 -18.24
N GLN A 112 7.35 23.00 -17.24
CA GLN A 112 8.11 24.25 -17.33
C GLN A 112 9.63 24.05 -17.46
N VAL A 113 10.12 22.86 -17.14
CA VAL A 113 11.53 22.47 -17.23
C VAL A 113 11.64 21.29 -18.19
N ASP A 114 12.68 21.30 -19.02
CA ASP A 114 12.96 20.22 -19.97
C ASP A 114 13.10 18.87 -19.26
N GLY A 115 12.54 17.82 -19.87
CA GLY A 115 12.66 16.45 -19.37
C GLY A 115 11.68 16.06 -18.25
N MET A 116 10.75 16.93 -17.85
CA MET A 116 9.71 16.58 -16.88
C MET A 116 8.79 15.43 -17.34
N GLY A 117 8.61 15.27 -18.67
CA GLY A 117 7.77 14.23 -19.26
C GLY A 117 6.27 14.48 -19.03
N THR A 118 5.49 13.40 -19.00
CA THR A 118 4.06 13.45 -18.65
C THR A 118 3.81 12.66 -17.38
N HIS A 119 3.28 13.35 -16.38
CA HIS A 119 3.01 12.81 -15.07
C HIS A 119 1.54 12.46 -14.90
N VAL A 120 1.26 11.30 -14.35
CA VAL A 120 -0.09 10.82 -14.07
C VAL A 120 -0.19 10.52 -12.59
N PHE A 121 -1.32 10.88 -11.99
CA PHE A 121 -1.67 10.36 -10.67
C PHE A 121 -3.15 10.06 -10.54
N MET A 122 -3.45 9.08 -9.69
CA MET A 122 -4.78 8.66 -9.29
C MET A 122 -4.84 8.66 -7.77
N THR A 123 -5.83 9.35 -7.21
CA THR A 123 -6.14 9.24 -5.77
C THR A 123 -6.83 7.89 -5.50
N GLY A 124 -7.16 7.56 -4.25
CA GLY A 124 -7.90 6.33 -3.93
C GLY A 124 -9.18 6.18 -4.73
N GLU A 125 -9.95 7.25 -4.85
CA GLU A 125 -11.15 7.30 -5.70
C GLU A 125 -10.79 7.16 -7.19
N GLY A 126 -9.69 7.76 -7.63
CA GLY A 126 -9.19 7.59 -9.00
C GLY A 126 -8.82 6.13 -9.32
N CYS A 127 -8.24 5.43 -8.35
CA CYS A 127 -7.95 4.00 -8.44
C CYS A 127 -9.25 3.18 -8.56
N ARG A 128 -10.28 3.49 -7.78
CA ARG A 128 -11.61 2.84 -7.91
C ARG A 128 -12.23 3.12 -9.29
N GLN A 129 -12.11 4.35 -9.81
CA GLN A 129 -12.58 4.71 -11.16
C GLN A 129 -11.85 3.96 -12.27
N TYR A 130 -10.53 3.73 -12.11
CA TYR A 130 -9.74 2.92 -13.03
C TYR A 130 -10.20 1.46 -13.02
N GLU A 131 -10.30 0.87 -11.84
CA GLU A 131 -10.77 -0.52 -11.68
C GLU A 131 -12.20 -0.72 -12.15
N PHE A 132 -13.09 0.25 -11.95
CA PHE A 132 -14.45 0.17 -12.47
C PHE A 132 -14.47 -0.04 -14.00
N LYS A 133 -13.52 0.55 -14.72
CA LYS A 133 -13.41 0.42 -16.16
C LYS A 133 -12.59 -0.80 -16.60
N HIS A 134 -11.52 -1.12 -15.88
CA HIS A 134 -10.53 -2.10 -16.33
C HIS A 134 -10.54 -3.41 -15.56
N GLY A 135 -11.23 -3.49 -14.42
CA GLY A 135 -11.08 -4.56 -13.44
C GLY A 135 -9.73 -4.48 -12.71
N ASP A 136 -9.31 -5.60 -12.12
CA ASP A 136 -8.01 -5.75 -11.46
C ASP A 136 -6.88 -5.97 -12.48
N ARG A 137 -6.57 -4.94 -13.26
CA ARG A 137 -5.55 -4.96 -14.32
C ARG A 137 -4.38 -4.03 -14.04
N TRP A 138 -4.06 -3.87 -12.76
CA TRP A 138 -2.95 -3.03 -12.30
C TRP A 138 -1.60 -3.54 -12.78
N LYS A 139 -1.44 -4.87 -12.86
CA LYS A 139 -0.18 -5.49 -13.31
C LYS A 139 0.14 -5.10 -14.75
N GLU A 140 -0.85 -5.11 -15.64
CA GLU A 140 -0.66 -4.70 -17.02
C GLU A 140 -0.31 -3.22 -17.11
N LEU A 141 -1.05 -2.34 -16.42
CA LEU A 141 -0.70 -0.92 -16.37
C LEU A 141 0.73 -0.70 -15.90
N PHE A 142 1.15 -1.39 -14.83
CA PHE A 142 2.50 -1.24 -14.30
C PHE A 142 3.57 -1.74 -15.28
N SER A 143 3.33 -2.89 -15.91
CA SER A 143 4.20 -3.43 -16.95
C SER A 143 4.35 -2.48 -18.14
N ASP A 144 3.25 -1.88 -18.59
CA ASP A 144 3.23 -0.97 -19.73
C ASP A 144 3.96 0.34 -19.40
N VAL A 145 3.77 0.87 -18.18
CA VAL A 145 4.53 2.04 -17.68
C VAL A 145 6.03 1.76 -17.70
N PHE A 146 6.47 0.61 -17.17
CA PHE A 146 7.90 0.25 -17.20
C PHE A 146 8.44 0.03 -18.61
N SER A 147 7.63 -0.53 -19.51
CA SER A 147 8.01 -0.77 -20.91
C SER A 147 8.28 0.52 -21.68
N LEU A 148 7.65 1.63 -21.28
CA LEU A 148 7.90 2.98 -21.82
C LEU A 148 9.05 3.71 -21.10
N GLY A 149 9.77 3.05 -20.21
CA GLY A 149 10.80 3.69 -19.36
C GLY A 149 10.21 4.60 -18.27
N GLY A 150 8.91 4.48 -18.00
CA GLY A 150 8.23 5.21 -16.94
C GLY A 150 8.69 4.77 -15.55
N HIS A 151 8.56 5.69 -14.59
CA HIS A 151 8.88 5.42 -13.20
C HIS A 151 7.73 5.83 -12.28
N PHE A 152 7.48 5.01 -11.26
CA PHE A 152 6.50 5.31 -10.23
C PHE A 152 7.11 6.25 -9.19
N THR A 153 6.43 7.35 -8.92
CA THR A 153 6.85 8.37 -7.94
C THR A 153 6.14 8.19 -6.60
N ARG A 154 4.98 7.53 -6.59
CA ARG A 154 4.24 7.16 -5.37
C ARG A 154 3.32 5.98 -5.66
N LEU A 155 3.27 5.03 -4.74
CA LEU A 155 2.36 3.90 -4.73
C LEU A 155 1.93 3.67 -3.28
N ASP A 156 0.65 3.85 -2.99
CA ASP A 156 0.08 3.55 -1.68
C ASP A 156 -0.78 2.28 -1.82
N VAL A 157 -0.52 1.31 -0.94
CA VAL A 157 -1.30 0.06 -0.83
C VAL A 157 -2.06 0.11 0.48
N ALA A 158 -3.35 -0.18 0.43
CA ALA A 158 -4.23 -0.25 1.58
C ALA A 158 -4.68 -1.69 1.82
N ILE A 159 -5.05 -1.97 3.08
CA ILE A 159 -5.72 -3.20 3.48
C ILE A 159 -7.03 -2.79 4.14
N ASP A 160 -8.14 -3.25 3.58
CA ASP A 160 -9.45 -3.10 4.19
C ASP A 160 -9.70 -4.25 5.17
N ASP A 161 -9.92 -3.87 6.43
CA ASP A 161 -10.35 -4.79 7.49
C ASP A 161 -11.84 -4.60 7.79
N TYR A 162 -12.65 -5.53 7.27
CA TYR A 162 -14.09 -5.60 7.55
C TYR A 162 -14.43 -6.51 8.74
N GLN A 163 -13.45 -7.22 9.29
CA GLN A 163 -13.65 -8.15 10.42
C GLN A 163 -13.40 -7.47 11.77
N GLY A 164 -12.59 -6.40 11.79
CA GLY A 164 -12.24 -5.67 13.00
C GLY A 164 -11.24 -6.43 13.86
N TYR A 165 -10.12 -6.85 13.28
CA TYR A 165 -9.05 -7.58 13.98
C TYR A 165 -8.49 -6.80 15.17
N PHE A 166 -8.50 -5.47 15.07
CA PHE A 166 -8.11 -4.56 16.14
C PHE A 166 -8.76 -3.19 15.94
N ARG A 167 -8.83 -2.42 17.03
CA ARG A 167 -9.24 -1.02 16.98
C ARG A 167 -8.02 -0.11 16.97
N ILE A 168 -8.12 1.04 16.30
CA ILE A 168 -7.06 2.06 16.33
C ILE A 168 -6.75 2.52 17.77
N ALA A 169 -7.75 2.56 18.64
CA ALA A 169 -7.57 2.85 20.07
C ALA A 169 -6.68 1.81 20.77
N GLU A 170 -6.83 0.52 20.44
CA GLU A 170 -6.00 -0.53 21.03
C GLU A 170 -4.54 -0.39 20.60
N ILE A 171 -4.29 -0.02 19.34
CA ILE A 171 -2.93 0.27 18.86
C ILE A 171 -2.36 1.48 19.61
N ALA A 172 -3.13 2.55 19.78
CA ALA A 172 -2.67 3.74 20.51
C ALA A 172 -2.30 3.41 21.95
N GLU A 173 -3.13 2.64 22.67
CA GLU A 173 -2.84 2.19 24.03
C GLU A 173 -1.56 1.33 24.09
N LYS A 174 -1.33 0.46 23.09
CA LYS A 174 -0.11 -0.36 23.01
C LYS A 174 1.14 0.50 22.80
N VAL A 175 1.04 1.56 22.01
CA VAL A 175 2.14 2.52 21.82
C VAL A 175 2.43 3.26 23.13
N GLU A 176 1.40 3.73 23.85
CA GLU A 176 1.55 4.43 25.13
C GLU A 176 2.16 3.57 26.25
N LYS A 177 1.92 2.25 26.19
CA LYS A 177 2.46 1.28 27.15
C LYS A 177 3.87 0.76 26.79
N ASP A 178 4.51 1.32 25.76
CA ASP A 178 5.79 0.84 25.22
C ASP A 178 5.76 -0.63 24.75
N GLU A 179 4.58 -1.12 24.34
CA GLU A 179 4.36 -2.51 23.89
C GLU A 179 4.50 -2.67 22.36
N VAL A 180 4.93 -1.62 21.66
CA VAL A 180 5.13 -1.61 20.19
C VAL A 180 6.62 -1.49 19.85
N ARG A 181 7.09 -2.39 18.98
CA ARG A 181 8.44 -2.30 18.40
C ARG A 181 8.37 -1.90 16.94
N THR A 182 9.12 -0.89 16.55
CA THR A 182 9.10 -0.34 15.19
C THR A 182 10.45 0.28 14.82
N LEU A 183 10.68 0.46 13.52
CA LEU A 183 11.81 1.23 12.98
C LEU A 183 11.57 2.75 13.05
N PHE A 184 10.31 3.17 13.18
CA PHE A 184 9.95 4.59 13.24
C PHE A 184 10.22 5.17 14.62
N LYS A 185 10.65 6.45 14.66
CA LYS A 185 10.99 7.12 15.92
C LYS A 185 9.79 7.72 16.64
N ASN A 186 8.76 8.10 15.87
CA ASN A 186 7.60 8.81 16.38
C ASN A 186 6.32 8.21 15.78
N ALA A 187 5.25 8.22 16.56
CA ALA A 187 3.89 7.95 16.11
C ALA A 187 3.00 9.15 16.44
N SER A 188 1.89 9.31 15.72
CA SER A 188 0.90 10.35 16.00
C SER A 188 -0.50 9.78 15.83
N ALA A 189 -1.36 10.02 16.81
CA ALA A 189 -2.77 9.69 16.75
C ALA A 189 -3.58 10.96 16.50
N MET A 190 -4.44 10.95 15.48
CA MET A 190 -5.28 12.08 15.12
C MET A 190 -6.74 11.74 15.39
N SER A 191 -7.44 12.62 16.11
CA SER A 191 -8.88 12.51 16.35
C SER A 191 -9.59 13.70 15.74
N SER A 192 -10.76 13.45 15.15
CA SER A 192 -11.64 14.50 14.65
C SER A 192 -12.97 14.43 15.39
N TYR A 193 -13.52 15.59 15.74
CA TYR A 193 -14.76 15.70 16.49
C TYR A 193 -15.77 16.45 15.64
N ARG A 194 -16.98 15.91 15.49
CA ARG A 194 -18.12 16.69 15.00
C ARG A 194 -18.69 17.47 16.18
N LEU A 195 -18.75 18.79 16.04
CA LEU A 195 -19.44 19.65 16.99
C LEU A 195 -20.95 19.60 16.70
N GLY A 196 -21.78 19.62 17.74
CA GLY A 196 -23.23 19.72 17.58
C GLY A 196 -23.61 21.08 16.98
N SER A 197 -24.55 21.10 16.02
CA SER A 197 -25.10 22.36 15.53
C SER A 197 -26.02 22.97 16.60
N CYS A 198 -25.84 24.25 16.89
CA CYS A 198 -26.85 25.00 17.62
C CYS A 198 -27.95 25.38 16.63
N SER A 199 -29.16 24.85 16.78
CA SER A 199 -30.33 25.34 16.04
C SER A 199 -30.63 26.76 16.53
N GLY A 200 -30.10 27.77 15.85
CA GLY A 200 -30.47 29.15 16.08
C GLY A 200 -31.98 29.26 15.92
N ALA A 201 -32.66 29.75 16.96
CA ALA A 201 -34.08 29.98 16.95
C ALA A 201 -34.47 30.73 15.67
N ALA A 202 -35.30 30.10 14.84
CA ALA A 202 -36.05 30.82 13.83
C ALA A 202 -36.99 31.77 14.58
N GLY A 203 -36.61 33.03 14.65
CA GLY A 203 -37.43 34.06 15.26
C GLY A 203 -36.66 35.36 15.44
N MET A 204 -36.86 36.29 14.52
CA MET A 204 -37.42 37.60 14.86
C MET A 204 -38.09 38.18 13.59
N THR A 205 -39.30 38.65 13.84
CA THR A 205 -40.39 39.09 12.96
C THR A 205 -40.02 40.12 11.91
#